data_AF-A0A1I0YPI1-F1
#
_entry.id   AF-A0A1I0YPI1-F1
#
_cell.length_a   1.000
_cell.length_b   1.000
_cell.length_c   1.000
_cell.angle_alpha   90.00
_cell.angle_beta   90.00
_cell.angle_gamma   90.00
#
_symmetry.space_group_name_H-M   'P 1'
#
loop_
_entity.id
_entity.type
_entity.pdbx_description
1 polymer ?
#
loop_
_entity_poly.entity_id
_entity_poly.type
_entity_poly.pdbx_seq_one_letter_code
_entity_poly.pdbx_strand_id
1 'polypeptide(L)'
;MYEKYYSFKKKTISDGLLELKRKGKSVAVWSAGNRGEVFLKIYDPEKKYIDYVFDMNQDLNGQCMETGHPIADYKSTVVDLVIFLDPVYEIDSVVRLKKSGSKARICCLDDVLFGDVSFEDSFDMYTGTISLPAVRKAKIASLTIMYNMEPEKVFRNIMTYADQVDRVYIFDNSPISHQDFFEGRDLSAHIRYIHGEGKNYGIGIPINRVAEEIHREGFEWLITFDQDSRAFPNTIHEMRRYVDSSFYDEKVGLVAPNIWGHLEHQTRQNMLITPYLTYKHEVIQSGAMHRLDILKQIGGYNEDLFIDFVDFEYSFRVRKAGYSIIYLNRVYLDHQTEDEYEGFFCKSAGFILKGKVSLTRYYYHFRNFYYCAINFGYQDAIFAEVCKDAKERIIRKMRFDFSEETINRVLAIAERDAEEGRMGEVLDTSWNI
;
A
#
# COMPACT_ATOMS: atom_id res chain seq x y z
N MET A 1 9.50 -15.59 4.30
CA MET A 1 8.19 -14.94 4.11
C MET A 1 7.17 -15.31 5.15
N TYR A 2 6.28 -16.22 4.81
CA TYR A 2 5.01 -16.35 5.50
C TYR A 2 5.14 -16.83 6.95
N GLU A 3 6.23 -17.52 7.30
CA GLU A 3 6.42 -18.01 8.65
C GLU A 3 6.62 -16.91 9.67
N LYS A 4 7.47 -15.94 9.35
CA LYS A 4 7.70 -14.75 10.18
C LYS A 4 6.46 -13.85 10.21
N TYR A 5 5.84 -13.64 9.04
CA TYR A 5 4.63 -12.84 8.88
C TYR A 5 3.50 -13.35 9.78
N TYR A 6 3.20 -14.65 9.68
CA TYR A 6 2.18 -15.27 10.48
C TYR A 6 2.55 -15.33 11.96
N SER A 7 3.82 -15.54 12.31
CA SER A 7 4.22 -15.59 13.72
C SER A 7 4.02 -14.28 14.49
N PHE A 8 3.90 -13.13 13.81
CA PHE A 8 3.77 -11.78 14.40
C PHE A 8 2.61 -11.65 15.41
N LYS A 9 1.52 -12.41 15.25
CA LYS A 9 0.46 -12.54 16.27
C LYS A 9 0.00 -13.99 16.42
N LYS A 10 0.97 -14.90 16.57
CA LYS A 10 0.71 -16.34 16.65
C LYS A 10 -0.39 -16.69 17.65
N LYS A 11 -0.31 -16.12 18.86
CA LYS A 11 -1.31 -16.35 19.91
C LYS A 11 -2.71 -15.90 19.48
N THR A 12 -2.86 -14.67 18.96
CA THR A 12 -4.15 -14.15 18.50
C THR A 12 -4.78 -15.03 17.44
N ILE A 13 -3.99 -15.50 16.47
CA ILE A 13 -4.49 -16.39 15.41
C ILE A 13 -4.87 -17.75 15.98
N SER A 14 -4.01 -18.37 16.80
CA SER A 14 -4.31 -19.66 17.43
C SER A 14 -5.55 -19.61 18.32
N ASP A 15 -5.70 -18.56 19.14
CA ASP A 15 -6.85 -18.37 20.02
C ASP A 15 -8.14 -18.18 19.20
N GLY A 16 -8.09 -17.39 18.12
CA GLY A 16 -9.22 -17.18 17.21
C GLY A 16 -9.68 -18.47 16.50
N LEU A 17 -8.74 -19.26 15.98
CA LEU A 17 -9.05 -20.55 15.36
C LEU A 17 -9.64 -21.55 16.37
N LEU A 18 -9.11 -21.58 17.60
CA LEU A 18 -9.64 -22.41 18.67
C LEU A 18 -11.06 -22.01 19.06
N GLU A 19 -11.35 -20.71 19.11
CA GLU A 19 -12.67 -20.19 19.40
C GLU A 19 -13.69 -20.58 18.33
N LEU A 20 -13.34 -20.39 17.05
CA LEU A 20 -14.16 -20.82 15.91
C LEU A 20 -14.48 -22.32 16.00
N LYS A 21 -13.47 -23.14 16.32
CA LYS A 21 -13.65 -24.57 16.51
C LYS A 21 -14.58 -24.90 17.67
N ARG A 22 -14.43 -24.24 18.82
CA ARG A 22 -15.31 -24.41 19.99
C ARG A 22 -16.77 -24.05 19.68
N LYS A 23 -16.97 -23.07 18.81
CA LYS A 23 -18.30 -22.65 18.32
C LYS A 23 -18.84 -23.56 17.19
N GLY A 24 -18.09 -24.59 16.80
CA GLY A 24 -18.50 -25.54 15.76
C GLY A 24 -18.58 -24.92 14.36
N LYS A 25 -17.83 -23.84 14.11
CA LYS A 25 -17.82 -23.15 12.81
C LYS A 25 -17.00 -23.93 11.80
N SER A 26 -17.53 -24.05 10.58
CA SER A 26 -16.76 -24.54 9.45
C SER A 26 -15.96 -23.42 8.80
N VAL A 27 -14.68 -23.65 8.55
CA VAL A 27 -13.72 -22.63 8.13
C VAL A 27 -12.98 -23.06 6.87
N ALA A 28 -12.90 -22.16 5.89
CA ALA A 28 -11.97 -22.27 4.77
C ALA A 28 -10.90 -21.18 4.81
N VAL A 29 -9.73 -21.46 4.23
CA VAL A 29 -8.71 -20.45 3.92
C VAL A 29 -8.66 -20.21 2.41
N TRP A 30 -8.49 -18.95 1.99
CA TRP A 30 -8.39 -18.58 0.58
C TRP A 30 -6.94 -18.35 0.17
N SER A 31 -6.29 -19.43 -0.30
CA SER A 31 -5.00 -19.45 -1.01
C SER A 31 -4.50 -20.91 -1.04
N ALA A 32 -4.45 -21.55 -2.20
CA ALA A 32 -3.74 -22.82 -2.38
C ALA A 32 -2.25 -22.63 -2.75
N GLY A 33 -1.76 -21.39 -2.82
CA GLY A 33 -0.35 -21.08 -3.03
C GLY A 33 0.50 -21.15 -1.76
N ASN A 34 1.75 -20.67 -1.86
CA ASN A 34 2.73 -20.66 -0.77
C ASN A 34 2.22 -19.97 0.52
N ARG A 35 1.36 -18.94 0.41
CA ARG A 35 0.74 -18.25 1.56
C ARG A 35 -0.09 -19.21 2.40
N GLY A 36 -0.99 -19.94 1.77
CA GLY A 36 -1.85 -20.91 2.43
C GLY A 36 -1.06 -22.09 2.98
N GLU A 37 -0.13 -22.63 2.19
CA GLU A 37 0.68 -23.77 2.64
C GLU A 37 1.44 -23.46 3.94
N VAL A 38 2.08 -22.28 4.03
CA VAL A 38 2.80 -21.89 5.25
C VAL A 38 1.84 -21.57 6.40
N PHE A 39 0.69 -20.93 6.14
CA PHE A 39 -0.33 -20.69 7.15
C PHE A 39 -0.78 -22.00 7.80
N LEU A 40 -1.12 -22.99 6.97
CA LEU A 40 -1.60 -24.30 7.41
C LEU A 40 -0.51 -25.06 8.19
N LYS A 41 0.76 -25.04 7.73
CA LYS A 41 1.89 -25.65 8.46
C LYS A 41 2.07 -25.08 9.87
N ILE A 42 1.78 -23.79 10.07
CA ILE A 42 1.99 -23.10 11.35
C ILE A 42 0.80 -23.27 12.28
N TYR A 43 -0.42 -23.13 11.75
CA TYR A 43 -1.63 -23.01 12.54
C TYR A 43 -2.49 -24.25 12.59
N ASP A 44 -2.42 -25.09 11.56
CA ASP A 44 -3.22 -26.30 11.52
C ASP A 44 -2.49 -27.53 10.95
N PRO A 45 -1.29 -27.87 11.43
CA PRO A 45 -0.51 -28.99 10.91
C PRO A 45 -1.22 -30.35 11.08
N GLU A 46 -2.17 -30.45 12.01
CA GLU A 46 -2.94 -31.66 12.33
C GLU A 46 -4.38 -31.63 11.78
N LYS A 47 -4.75 -30.62 10.98
CA LYS A 47 -6.07 -30.50 10.33
C LYS A 47 -7.25 -30.49 11.32
N LYS A 48 -7.10 -29.75 12.40
CA LYS A 48 -8.07 -29.60 13.48
C LYS A 48 -9.03 -28.42 13.28
N TYR A 49 -8.56 -27.34 12.64
CA TYR A 49 -9.24 -26.04 12.64
C TYR A 49 -9.79 -25.62 11.27
N ILE A 50 -9.12 -25.98 10.18
CA ILE A 50 -9.45 -25.59 8.81
C ILE A 50 -10.02 -26.80 8.07
N ASP A 51 -11.25 -26.67 7.56
CA ASP A 51 -11.91 -27.76 6.85
C ASP A 51 -11.51 -27.80 5.37
N TYR A 52 -11.36 -26.63 4.74
CA TYR A 52 -11.14 -26.52 3.30
C TYR A 52 -10.14 -25.43 2.93
N VAL A 53 -9.54 -25.59 1.75
CA VAL A 53 -8.80 -24.53 1.06
C VAL A 53 -9.56 -24.13 -0.20
N PHE A 54 -9.72 -22.84 -0.41
CA PHE A 54 -10.27 -22.27 -1.64
C PHE A 54 -9.15 -21.59 -2.43
N ASP A 55 -9.27 -21.61 -3.75
CA ASP A 55 -8.36 -20.91 -4.66
C ASP A 55 -9.11 -20.37 -5.90
N MET A 56 -8.57 -19.32 -6.52
CA MET A 56 -9.09 -18.80 -7.77
C MET A 56 -8.92 -19.80 -8.91
N ASN A 57 -7.85 -20.59 -8.89
CA ASN A 57 -7.59 -21.63 -9.88
C ASN A 57 -8.45 -22.87 -9.60
N GLN A 58 -9.55 -22.99 -10.36
CA GLN A 58 -10.51 -24.08 -10.23
C GLN A 58 -9.93 -25.45 -10.61
N ASP A 59 -8.84 -25.51 -11.35
CA ASP A 59 -8.17 -26.77 -11.71
C ASP A 59 -7.56 -27.47 -10.48
N LEU A 60 -7.41 -26.74 -9.37
CA LEU A 60 -6.94 -27.28 -8.09
C LEU A 60 -8.04 -27.98 -7.29
N ASN A 61 -9.31 -27.81 -7.65
CA ASN A 61 -10.43 -28.40 -6.93
C ASN A 61 -10.33 -29.94 -6.92
N GLY A 62 -10.55 -30.56 -5.75
CA GLY A 62 -10.42 -32.00 -5.54
C GLY A 62 -8.98 -32.48 -5.27
N GLN A 63 -7.98 -31.60 -5.39
CA GLN A 63 -6.62 -31.87 -4.94
C GLN A 63 -6.48 -31.60 -3.43
N CYS A 64 -5.29 -31.82 -2.88
CA CYS A 64 -4.96 -31.52 -1.49
C CYS A 64 -3.68 -30.69 -1.41
N MET A 65 -3.61 -29.82 -0.40
CA MET A 65 -2.37 -29.16 0.01
C MET A 65 -1.33 -30.21 0.48
N GLU A 66 -0.05 -29.83 0.60
CA GLU A 66 0.98 -30.76 1.12
C GLU A 66 0.69 -31.14 2.58
N THR A 67 0.10 -30.21 3.34
CA THR A 67 -0.45 -30.44 4.69
C THR A 67 -1.66 -31.39 4.74
N GLY A 68 -2.17 -31.82 3.58
CA GLY A 68 -3.29 -32.76 3.46
C GLY A 68 -4.67 -32.14 3.67
N HIS A 69 -4.79 -30.81 3.65
CA HIS A 69 -6.06 -30.10 3.62
C HIS A 69 -6.68 -30.16 2.22
N PRO A 70 -7.98 -30.47 2.08
CA PRO A 70 -8.62 -30.58 0.76
C PRO A 70 -8.83 -29.21 0.13
N ILE A 71 -8.53 -29.10 -1.17
CA ILE A 71 -8.86 -27.94 -1.98
C ILE A 71 -10.25 -28.16 -2.57
N ALA A 72 -11.21 -27.31 -2.20
CA ALA A 72 -12.62 -27.48 -2.54
C ALA A 72 -13.13 -26.35 -3.44
N ASP A 73 -14.18 -26.66 -4.20
CA ASP A 73 -14.84 -25.67 -5.04
C ASP A 73 -15.63 -24.67 -4.18
N TYR A 74 -15.17 -23.41 -4.14
CA TYR A 74 -15.80 -22.33 -3.37
C TYR A 74 -17.20 -21.96 -3.86
N LYS A 75 -17.63 -22.42 -5.05
CA LYS A 75 -18.98 -22.18 -5.58
C LYS A 75 -20.01 -23.15 -5.04
N SER A 76 -19.60 -24.37 -4.69
CA SER A 76 -20.49 -25.44 -4.25
C SER A 76 -20.28 -25.82 -2.78
N THR A 77 -19.14 -25.47 -2.18
CA THR A 77 -18.82 -25.78 -0.78
C THR A 77 -19.32 -24.67 0.14
N VAL A 78 -20.14 -25.03 1.12
CA VAL A 78 -20.68 -24.11 2.12
C VAL A 78 -19.83 -24.17 3.40
N VAL A 79 -19.35 -23.01 3.83
CA VAL A 79 -18.61 -22.82 5.08
C VAL A 79 -19.17 -21.62 5.84
N ASP A 80 -18.96 -21.54 7.15
CA ASP A 80 -19.36 -20.38 7.95
C ASP A 80 -18.44 -19.18 7.70
N LEU A 81 -17.14 -19.43 7.50
CA LEU A 81 -16.09 -18.41 7.39
C LEU A 81 -15.09 -18.75 6.28
N VAL A 82 -14.65 -17.72 5.55
CA VAL A 82 -13.46 -17.75 4.69
C VAL A 82 -12.42 -16.74 5.18
N ILE A 83 -11.22 -17.23 5.51
CA ILE A 83 -10.07 -16.41 5.89
C ILE A 83 -9.24 -16.10 4.65
N PHE A 84 -9.14 -14.83 4.27
CA PHE A 84 -8.31 -14.38 3.16
C PHE A 84 -6.89 -14.10 3.64
N LEU A 85 -5.92 -14.73 2.98
CA LEU A 85 -4.51 -14.69 3.36
C LEU A 85 -3.67 -13.77 2.47
N ASP A 86 -4.19 -13.38 1.30
CA ASP A 86 -3.45 -12.62 0.31
C ASP A 86 -3.96 -11.17 0.20
N PRO A 87 -3.26 -10.19 0.79
CA PRO A 87 -3.60 -8.77 0.66
C PRO A 87 -3.62 -8.21 -0.77
N VAL A 88 -2.94 -8.83 -1.74
CA VAL A 88 -2.82 -8.29 -3.10
C VAL A 88 -4.09 -8.50 -3.90
N TYR A 89 -4.61 -9.73 -3.90
CA TYR A 89 -5.84 -10.10 -4.62
C TYR A 89 -7.04 -10.25 -3.69
N GLU A 90 -6.96 -9.66 -2.49
CA GLU A 90 -7.98 -9.78 -1.44
C GLU A 90 -9.35 -9.35 -1.96
N ILE A 91 -9.43 -8.13 -2.50
CA ILE A 91 -10.70 -7.55 -2.97
C ILE A 91 -11.27 -8.33 -4.16
N ASP A 92 -10.41 -8.74 -5.12
CA ASP A 92 -10.79 -9.64 -6.23
C ASP A 92 -11.41 -10.93 -5.73
N SER A 93 -10.73 -11.56 -4.78
CA SER A 93 -11.12 -12.85 -4.25
C SER A 93 -12.42 -12.75 -3.43
N VAL A 94 -12.57 -11.70 -2.64
CA VAL A 94 -13.79 -11.38 -1.88
C VAL A 94 -14.98 -11.16 -2.80
N VAL A 95 -14.82 -10.33 -3.84
CA VAL A 95 -15.88 -10.06 -4.82
C VAL A 95 -16.29 -11.33 -5.55
N ARG A 96 -15.32 -12.19 -5.94
CA ARG A 96 -15.59 -13.48 -6.60
C ARG A 96 -16.34 -14.46 -5.69
N LEU A 97 -15.94 -14.59 -4.43
CA LEU A 97 -16.64 -15.42 -3.44
C LEU A 97 -18.08 -14.93 -3.24
N LYS A 98 -18.30 -13.62 -3.08
CA LYS A 98 -19.67 -13.09 -2.89
C LYS A 98 -20.52 -13.27 -4.15
N LYS A 99 -19.94 -13.12 -5.35
CA LYS A 99 -20.64 -13.37 -6.63
C LYS A 99 -21.00 -14.83 -6.87
N SER A 100 -20.32 -15.79 -6.24
CA SER A 100 -20.73 -17.21 -6.32
C SER A 100 -22.03 -17.50 -5.58
N GLY A 101 -22.55 -16.53 -4.81
CA GLY A 101 -23.70 -16.71 -3.94
C GLY A 101 -23.33 -17.23 -2.55
N SER A 102 -22.04 -17.30 -2.23
CA SER A 102 -21.58 -17.72 -0.91
C SER A 102 -22.12 -16.79 0.18
N LYS A 103 -22.69 -17.42 1.23
CA LYS A 103 -23.12 -16.75 2.46
C LYS A 103 -22.05 -16.75 3.54
N ALA A 104 -20.87 -17.28 3.24
CA ALA A 104 -19.77 -17.29 4.19
C ALA A 104 -19.44 -15.86 4.62
N ARG A 105 -19.15 -15.72 5.90
CA ARG A 105 -18.58 -14.49 6.45
C ARG A 105 -17.12 -14.41 6.01
N ILE A 106 -16.60 -13.20 5.91
CA ILE A 106 -15.26 -12.93 5.40
C ILE A 106 -14.40 -12.42 6.54
N CYS A 107 -13.20 -12.97 6.68
CA CYS A 107 -12.17 -12.45 7.56
C CYS A 107 -10.93 -12.15 6.72
N CYS A 108 -10.52 -10.89 6.68
CA CYS A 108 -9.23 -10.51 6.11
C CYS A 108 -8.17 -10.67 7.21
N LEU A 109 -7.15 -11.49 6.98
CA LEU A 109 -6.17 -11.78 8.03
C LEU A 109 -5.39 -10.52 8.47
N ASP A 110 -5.18 -9.58 7.55
CA ASP A 110 -4.50 -8.31 7.83
C ASP A 110 -5.28 -7.43 8.83
N ASP A 111 -6.61 -7.52 8.86
CA ASP A 111 -7.43 -6.83 9.85
C ASP A 111 -7.18 -7.36 11.27
N VAL A 112 -6.96 -8.67 11.39
CA VAL A 112 -6.59 -9.31 12.66
C VAL A 112 -5.15 -8.96 13.04
N LEU A 113 -4.23 -9.00 12.07
CA LEU A 113 -2.81 -8.76 12.29
C LEU A 113 -2.49 -7.31 12.62
N PHE A 114 -3.15 -6.34 11.99
CA PHE A 114 -2.77 -4.91 12.08
C PHE A 114 -3.86 -4.02 12.65
N GLY A 115 -5.12 -4.46 12.64
CA GLY A 115 -6.24 -3.72 13.21
C GLY A 115 -6.61 -4.08 14.64
N ASP A 116 -5.96 -5.09 15.22
CA ASP A 116 -6.37 -5.69 16.52
C ASP A 116 -7.84 -6.13 16.53
N VAL A 117 -8.37 -6.47 15.35
CA VAL A 117 -9.76 -6.93 15.19
C VAL A 117 -9.83 -8.43 15.48
N SER A 118 -10.82 -8.88 16.24
CA SER A 118 -11.02 -10.32 16.44
C SER A 118 -11.44 -10.99 15.11
N PHE A 119 -11.24 -12.30 14.97
CA PHE A 119 -11.81 -13.03 13.82
C PHE A 119 -13.31 -12.83 13.72
N GLU A 120 -13.98 -12.64 14.88
CA GLU A 120 -15.41 -12.46 14.95
C GLU A 120 -15.91 -11.06 14.59
N ASP A 121 -15.09 -10.06 14.85
CA ASP A 121 -15.41 -8.66 14.54
C ASP A 121 -14.96 -8.30 13.12
N SER A 122 -13.91 -8.95 12.60
CA SER A 122 -13.48 -8.82 11.18
C SER A 122 -14.60 -9.25 10.24
N PHE A 123 -15.46 -10.14 10.70
CA PHE A 123 -16.64 -10.56 9.98
C PHE A 123 -17.59 -9.41 9.66
N ASP A 124 -17.82 -9.18 8.38
CA ASP A 124 -18.83 -8.25 7.86
C ASP A 124 -18.61 -6.78 8.27
N MET A 125 -17.54 -6.50 9.03
CA MET A 125 -16.97 -5.19 9.17
C MET A 125 -16.86 -4.63 7.75
N TYR A 126 -17.54 -3.52 7.56
CA TYR A 126 -17.39 -2.68 6.39
C TYR A 126 -18.10 -3.13 5.10
N THR A 127 -18.83 -4.24 5.05
CA THR A 127 -19.64 -4.58 3.86
C THR A 127 -21.03 -3.93 3.92
N GLY A 128 -21.67 -3.69 2.76
CA GLY A 128 -22.97 -3.02 2.67
C GLY A 128 -22.91 -1.48 2.79
N THR A 129 -24.04 -0.85 3.09
CA THR A 129 -24.11 0.61 3.28
C THR A 129 -23.71 0.96 4.71
N ILE A 130 -22.75 1.87 4.87
CA ILE A 130 -22.26 2.31 6.17
C ILE A 130 -22.74 3.74 6.42
N SER A 131 -23.27 3.97 7.62
CA SER A 131 -23.54 5.31 8.11
C SER A 131 -22.26 5.88 8.71
N LEU A 132 -21.77 6.99 8.14
CA LEU A 132 -20.59 7.72 8.62
C LEU A 132 -21.06 9.11 9.08
N PRO A 133 -21.72 9.22 10.26
CA PRO A 133 -22.21 10.50 10.73
C PRO A 133 -21.01 11.40 11.05
N ALA A 134 -20.96 12.57 10.41
CA ALA A 134 -19.91 13.55 10.66
C ALA A 134 -20.05 14.12 12.08
N VAL A 135 -18.95 14.09 12.83
CA VAL A 135 -18.85 14.63 14.21
C VAL A 135 -17.81 15.74 14.31
N ARG A 136 -17.02 15.94 13.26
CA ARG A 136 -16.00 16.99 13.14
C ARG A 136 -15.83 17.41 11.68
N LYS A 137 -14.95 18.37 11.43
CA LYS A 137 -14.56 18.81 10.08
C LYS A 137 -13.05 19.02 10.05
N ALA A 138 -12.32 18.02 9.60
CA ALA A 138 -10.87 18.06 9.53
C ALA A 138 -10.40 19.01 8.43
N LYS A 139 -9.24 19.65 8.63
CA LYS A 139 -8.56 20.41 7.57
C LYS A 139 -7.54 19.53 6.86
N ILE A 140 -7.64 19.43 5.53
CA ILE A 140 -6.83 18.56 4.68
C ILE A 140 -6.11 19.43 3.64
N ALA A 141 -4.77 19.34 3.59
CA ALA A 141 -3.99 19.90 2.49
C ALA A 141 -3.54 18.78 1.55
N SER A 142 -3.40 19.07 0.26
CA SER A 142 -2.69 18.19 -0.67
C SER A 142 -1.27 18.70 -0.93
N LEU A 143 -0.34 17.79 -1.22
CA LEU A 143 1.00 18.10 -1.74
C LEU A 143 1.25 17.28 -2.99
N THR A 144 1.53 17.95 -4.10
CA THR A 144 2.01 17.35 -5.34
C THR A 144 3.50 17.63 -5.50
N ILE A 145 4.31 16.59 -5.60
CA ILE A 145 5.76 16.72 -5.85
C ILE A 145 5.99 16.56 -7.34
N MET A 146 6.59 17.58 -7.96
CA MET A 146 6.83 17.67 -9.39
C MET A 146 8.32 17.68 -9.70
N TYR A 147 8.73 17.02 -10.79
CA TYR A 147 10.08 17.02 -11.32
C TYR A 147 10.09 16.83 -12.84
N ASN A 148 10.60 17.83 -13.57
CA ASN A 148 10.82 17.80 -15.02
C ASN A 148 9.60 17.35 -15.83
N MET A 149 8.39 17.78 -15.44
CA MET A 149 7.15 17.47 -16.15
C MET A 149 6.50 18.75 -16.69
N GLU A 150 5.78 18.64 -17.80
CA GLU A 150 5.01 19.74 -18.37
C GLU A 150 3.96 20.23 -17.34
N PRO A 151 4.00 21.51 -16.93
CA PRO A 151 3.17 22.01 -15.83
C PRO A 151 1.66 21.94 -16.13
N GLU A 152 1.26 22.00 -17.41
CA GLU A 152 -0.13 21.81 -17.83
C GLU A 152 -0.63 20.38 -17.56
N LYS A 153 0.21 19.35 -17.72
CA LYS A 153 -0.16 17.97 -17.38
C LYS A 153 -0.38 17.81 -15.88
N VAL A 154 0.56 18.32 -15.08
CA VAL A 154 0.48 18.29 -13.62
C VAL A 154 -0.75 19.05 -13.13
N PHE A 155 -1.03 20.22 -13.71
CA PHE A 155 -2.22 21.01 -13.39
C PHE A 155 -3.52 20.26 -13.65
N ARG A 156 -3.66 19.59 -14.80
CA ARG A 156 -4.85 18.77 -15.09
C ARG A 156 -5.05 17.65 -14.06
N ASN A 157 -3.97 17.06 -13.58
CA ASN A 157 -4.01 16.04 -12.53
C ASN A 157 -4.46 16.66 -11.20
N ILE A 158 -3.90 17.81 -10.82
CA ILE A 158 -4.30 18.57 -9.62
C ILE A 158 -5.79 18.95 -9.64
N MET A 159 -6.32 19.35 -10.80
CA MET A 159 -7.74 19.70 -10.95
C MET A 159 -8.70 18.57 -10.56
N THR A 160 -8.26 17.30 -10.60
CA THR A 160 -9.11 16.16 -10.21
C THR A 160 -9.41 16.11 -8.71
N TYR A 161 -8.58 16.78 -7.88
CA TYR A 161 -8.72 16.78 -6.44
C TYR A 161 -8.68 18.14 -5.75
N ALA A 162 -8.30 19.22 -6.45
CA ALA A 162 -8.17 20.55 -5.87
C ALA A 162 -9.42 21.00 -5.09
N ASP A 163 -10.61 20.77 -5.65
CA ASP A 163 -11.88 21.18 -5.04
C ASP A 163 -12.31 20.33 -3.83
N GLN A 164 -11.56 19.27 -3.50
CA GLN A 164 -11.85 18.34 -2.41
C GLN A 164 -10.95 18.56 -1.17
N VAL A 165 -9.96 19.45 -1.27
CA VAL A 165 -9.02 19.80 -0.20
C VAL A 165 -9.15 21.27 0.21
N ASP A 166 -8.69 21.58 1.41
CA ASP A 166 -8.74 22.94 1.96
C ASP A 166 -7.57 23.81 1.45
N ARG A 167 -6.47 23.19 1.00
CA ARG A 167 -5.33 23.86 0.36
C ARG A 167 -4.54 22.92 -0.55
N VAL A 168 -4.02 23.45 -1.64
CA VAL A 168 -3.14 22.71 -2.57
C VAL A 168 -1.71 23.23 -2.46
N TYR A 169 -0.77 22.33 -2.21
CA TYR A 169 0.67 22.59 -2.30
C TYR A 169 1.24 21.93 -3.55
N ILE A 170 2.14 22.66 -4.20
CA ILE A 170 2.98 22.14 -5.28
C ILE A 170 4.42 22.36 -4.86
N PHE A 171 5.19 21.27 -4.78
CA PHE A 171 6.62 21.35 -4.56
C PHE A 171 7.35 20.95 -5.83
N ASP A 172 8.02 21.90 -6.45
CA ASP A 172 8.68 21.74 -7.74
C ASP A 172 10.18 21.52 -7.54
N ASN A 173 10.59 20.25 -7.64
CA ASN A 173 11.99 19.81 -7.60
C ASN A 173 12.72 20.08 -8.94
N SER A 174 12.07 20.66 -9.94
CA SER A 174 12.69 20.88 -11.26
C SER A 174 13.79 21.95 -11.19
N PRO A 175 14.83 21.87 -12.03
CA PRO A 175 15.87 22.90 -12.11
C PRO A 175 15.31 24.30 -12.43
N ILE A 176 14.28 24.36 -13.27
CA ILE A 176 13.59 25.59 -13.68
C ILE A 176 12.27 25.70 -12.92
N SER A 177 11.98 26.88 -12.39
CA SER A 177 10.70 27.15 -11.72
C SER A 177 9.57 27.29 -12.73
N HIS A 178 8.42 26.72 -12.39
CA HIS A 178 7.14 26.86 -13.10
C HIS A 178 6.15 27.77 -12.35
N GLN A 179 6.65 28.64 -11.47
CA GLN A 179 5.82 29.52 -10.63
C GLN A 179 4.82 30.34 -11.46
N ASP A 180 5.29 31.03 -12.49
CA ASP A 180 4.46 31.87 -13.38
C ASP A 180 3.27 31.11 -14.01
N PHE A 181 3.41 29.80 -14.21
CA PHE A 181 2.33 28.98 -14.77
C PHE A 181 1.19 28.77 -13.76
N PHE A 182 1.53 28.61 -12.49
CA PHE A 182 0.57 28.35 -11.41
C PHE A 182 0.06 29.64 -10.77
N GLU A 183 0.85 30.70 -10.79
CA GLU A 183 0.44 32.03 -10.36
C GLU A 183 -0.68 32.58 -11.26
N GLY A 184 -1.84 32.88 -10.66
CA GLY A 184 -2.98 33.46 -11.38
C GLY A 184 -4.01 32.45 -11.91
N ARG A 185 -3.82 31.15 -11.69
CA ARG A 185 -4.88 30.17 -11.94
C ARG A 185 -5.88 30.18 -10.78
N ASP A 186 -7.16 30.39 -11.12
CA ASP A 186 -8.26 30.37 -10.17
C ASP A 186 -8.60 28.92 -9.82
N LEU A 187 -8.25 28.50 -8.62
CA LEU A 187 -8.70 27.25 -8.02
C LEU A 187 -9.60 27.57 -6.84
N SER A 188 -10.63 26.75 -6.63
CA SER A 188 -11.44 26.84 -5.41
C SER A 188 -10.60 26.63 -4.12
N ALA A 189 -9.46 25.94 -4.24
CA ALA A 189 -8.44 25.81 -3.21
C ALA A 189 -7.28 26.79 -3.44
N HIS A 190 -6.82 27.44 -2.37
CA HIS A 190 -5.69 28.36 -2.47
C HIS A 190 -4.42 27.54 -2.82
N ILE A 191 -3.81 27.78 -3.99
CA ILE A 191 -2.53 27.14 -4.36
C ILE A 191 -1.40 27.81 -3.59
N ARG A 192 -0.50 26.99 -3.03
CA ARG A 192 0.82 27.41 -2.59
C ARG A 192 1.89 26.67 -3.37
N TYR A 193 2.58 27.40 -4.24
CA TYR A 193 3.70 26.89 -5.02
C TYR A 193 5.02 27.10 -4.26
N ILE A 194 5.89 26.09 -4.27
CA ILE A 194 7.22 26.10 -3.64
C ILE A 194 8.23 25.53 -4.66
N HIS A 195 9.23 26.31 -5.05
CA HIS A 195 10.34 25.82 -5.87
C HIS A 195 11.48 25.29 -5.00
N GLY A 196 12.11 24.20 -5.43
CA GLY A 196 13.31 23.64 -4.83
C GLY A 196 14.58 24.45 -5.06
N GLU A 197 14.48 25.71 -5.54
CA GLU A 197 15.62 26.58 -5.84
C GLU A 197 16.62 25.91 -6.82
N GLY A 198 16.08 25.15 -7.77
CA GLY A 198 16.84 24.42 -8.78
C GLY A 198 17.47 23.12 -8.28
N LYS A 199 17.18 22.68 -7.06
CA LYS A 199 17.61 21.41 -6.49
C LYS A 199 16.45 20.42 -6.43
N ASN A 200 16.77 19.16 -6.69
CA ASN A 200 15.87 18.05 -6.43
C ASN A 200 16.07 17.58 -5.00
N TYR A 201 15.03 17.67 -4.16
CA TYR A 201 15.08 17.24 -2.77
C TYR A 201 14.51 15.83 -2.55
N GLY A 202 14.21 15.10 -3.63
CA GLY A 202 13.57 13.81 -3.54
C GLY A 202 12.15 13.93 -3.00
N ILE A 203 11.72 12.95 -2.20
CA ILE A 203 10.34 12.87 -1.70
C ILE A 203 10.21 13.32 -0.24
N GLY A 204 11.11 12.85 0.65
CA GLY A 204 10.96 13.03 2.09
C GLY A 204 11.00 14.50 2.54
N ILE A 205 11.97 15.27 2.03
CA ILE A 205 12.17 16.68 2.39
C ILE A 205 10.95 17.55 2.02
N PRO A 206 10.40 17.50 0.79
CA PRO A 206 9.16 18.22 0.47
C PRO A 206 8.00 17.91 1.41
N ILE A 207 7.78 16.62 1.72
CA ILE A 207 6.69 16.19 2.62
C ILE A 207 6.90 16.77 4.01
N ASN A 208 8.10 16.62 4.58
CA ASN A 208 8.41 17.12 5.92
C ASN A 208 8.23 18.63 6.03
N ARG A 209 8.74 19.38 5.05
CA ARG A 209 8.66 20.83 5.03
C ARG A 209 7.21 21.32 4.98
N VAL A 210 6.40 20.74 4.09
CA VAL A 210 4.98 21.13 3.96
C VAL A 210 4.19 20.69 5.19
N ALA A 211 4.42 19.48 5.70
CA ALA A 211 3.76 18.98 6.89
C ALA A 211 3.98 19.89 8.12
N GLU A 212 5.21 20.28 8.41
CA GLU A 212 5.52 21.17 9.54
C GLU A 212 4.90 22.57 9.36
N GLU A 213 4.81 23.04 8.13
CA GLU A 213 4.17 24.31 7.81
C GLU A 213 2.66 24.27 8.09
N ILE A 214 1.93 23.33 7.48
CA ILE A 214 0.47 23.27 7.59
C ILE A 214 0.00 22.81 8.97
N HIS A 215 0.80 22.00 9.67
CA HIS A 215 0.50 21.60 11.04
C HIS A 215 0.46 22.83 11.96
N ARG A 216 1.35 23.81 11.77
CA ARG A 216 1.32 25.09 12.50
C ARG A 216 0.10 25.96 12.14
N GLU A 217 -0.48 25.75 10.97
CA GLU A 217 -1.71 26.42 10.53
C GLU A 217 -3.00 25.69 10.96
N GLY A 218 -2.86 24.61 11.75
CA GLY A 218 -3.98 23.84 12.28
C GLY A 218 -4.61 22.89 11.26
N PHE A 219 -3.87 22.47 10.23
CA PHE A 219 -4.26 21.32 9.44
C PHE A 219 -4.06 20.03 10.24
N GLU A 220 -4.91 19.04 9.98
CA GLU A 220 -4.83 17.73 10.65
C GLU A 220 -4.26 16.66 9.72
N TRP A 221 -4.47 16.81 8.40
CA TRP A 221 -4.07 15.82 7.41
C TRP A 221 -3.33 16.41 6.21
N LEU A 222 -2.34 15.67 5.74
CA LEU A 222 -1.65 15.90 4.48
C LEU A 222 -1.88 14.72 3.54
N ILE A 223 -2.57 14.93 2.42
CA ILE A 223 -2.59 13.95 1.33
C ILE A 223 -1.46 14.26 0.34
N THR A 224 -0.70 13.25 -0.05
CA THR A 224 0.44 13.45 -0.95
C THR A 224 0.17 12.78 -2.29
N PHE A 225 0.67 13.36 -3.39
CA PHE A 225 0.45 12.89 -4.75
C PHE A 225 1.73 12.96 -5.57
N ASP A 226 1.94 11.93 -6.39
CA ASP A 226 2.86 12.01 -7.50
C ASP A 226 2.28 12.91 -8.61
N GLN A 227 3.17 13.51 -9.40
CA GLN A 227 2.79 14.41 -10.51
C GLN A 227 1.90 13.77 -11.59
N ASP A 228 1.86 12.45 -11.66
CA ASP A 228 1.09 11.63 -12.61
C ASP A 228 -0.14 10.94 -11.97
N SER A 229 -0.56 11.40 -10.79
CA SER A 229 -1.72 10.87 -10.08
C SER A 229 -2.99 11.70 -10.30
N ARG A 230 -4.09 10.98 -10.57
CA ARG A 230 -5.42 11.53 -10.80
C ARG A 230 -6.41 10.92 -9.82
N ALA A 231 -7.14 11.77 -9.10
CA ALA A 231 -8.22 11.33 -8.24
C ALA A 231 -9.47 10.99 -9.08
N PHE A 232 -10.15 9.90 -8.72
CA PHE A 232 -11.52 9.70 -9.19
C PHE A 232 -12.46 10.73 -8.53
N PRO A 233 -13.64 10.97 -9.12
CA PRO A 233 -14.65 11.82 -8.48
C PRO A 233 -14.93 11.36 -7.05
N ASN A 234 -14.95 12.31 -6.12
CA ASN A 234 -15.18 12.09 -4.68
C ASN A 234 -14.11 11.28 -3.93
N THR A 235 -12.95 10.96 -4.54
CA THR A 235 -11.88 10.20 -3.85
C THR A 235 -11.52 10.79 -2.50
N ILE A 236 -11.18 12.07 -2.45
CA ILE A 236 -10.81 12.74 -1.20
C ILE A 236 -12.05 13.04 -0.35
N HIS A 237 -13.20 13.29 -0.98
CA HIS A 237 -14.45 13.45 -0.23
C HIS A 237 -14.79 12.21 0.61
N GLU A 238 -14.65 11.00 0.06
CA GLU A 238 -14.88 9.75 0.79
C GLU A 238 -13.82 9.51 1.89
N MET A 239 -12.57 9.88 1.63
CA MET A 239 -11.53 9.87 2.67
C MET A 239 -11.84 10.86 3.80
N ARG A 240 -12.33 12.05 3.46
CA ARG A 240 -12.81 13.06 4.41
C ARG A 240 -13.99 12.53 5.22
N ARG A 241 -14.96 11.87 4.58
CA ARG A 241 -16.09 11.24 5.27
C ARG A 241 -15.64 10.23 6.32
N TYR A 242 -14.59 9.45 6.07
CA TYR A 242 -14.01 8.57 7.08
C TYR A 242 -13.50 9.40 8.28
N VAL A 243 -12.55 10.31 8.04
CA VAL A 243 -11.87 11.02 9.13
C VAL A 243 -12.81 11.96 9.89
N ASP A 244 -13.84 12.52 9.25
CA ASP A 244 -14.81 13.40 9.91
C ASP A 244 -15.88 12.64 10.71
N SER A 245 -15.98 11.33 10.53
CA SER A 245 -17.05 10.53 11.11
C SER A 245 -16.76 10.04 12.53
N SER A 246 -17.80 9.59 13.21
CA SER A 246 -17.68 8.86 14.48
C SER A 246 -16.98 7.49 14.35
N PHE A 247 -16.70 7.01 13.13
CA PHE A 247 -15.94 5.79 12.87
C PHE A 247 -14.43 6.03 12.83
N TYR A 248 -14.01 7.29 12.83
CA TYR A 248 -12.61 7.64 12.87
C TYR A 248 -11.94 7.06 14.12
N ASP A 249 -10.81 6.38 13.92
CA ASP A 249 -9.95 5.92 15.00
C ASP A 249 -8.69 6.80 15.05
N GLU A 250 -8.42 7.38 16.21
CA GLU A 250 -7.25 8.20 16.47
C GLU A 250 -5.94 7.42 16.30
N LYS A 251 -5.96 6.09 16.39
CA LYS A 251 -4.78 5.26 16.10
C LYS A 251 -4.42 5.21 14.62
N VAL A 252 -5.29 5.65 13.72
CA VAL A 252 -5.00 5.62 12.28
C VAL A 252 -4.06 6.77 11.91
N GLY A 253 -2.84 6.40 11.49
CA GLY A 253 -1.81 7.33 11.03
C GLY A 253 -1.78 7.54 9.52
N LEU A 254 -2.26 6.55 8.76
CA LEU A 254 -2.30 6.55 7.31
C LEU A 254 -3.66 6.06 6.80
N VAL A 255 -4.27 6.84 5.92
CA VAL A 255 -5.48 6.46 5.18
C VAL A 255 -5.15 6.53 3.69
N ALA A 256 -5.28 5.43 2.95
CA ALA A 256 -4.96 5.39 1.53
C ALA A 256 -6.12 4.86 0.67
N PRO A 257 -6.23 5.29 -0.59
CA PRO A 257 -7.13 4.70 -1.57
C PRO A 257 -6.52 3.44 -2.17
N ASN A 258 -7.32 2.67 -2.92
CA ASN A 258 -6.78 1.68 -3.84
C ASN A 258 -6.19 2.34 -5.08
N ILE A 259 -5.14 1.74 -5.64
CA ILE A 259 -4.62 2.14 -6.95
C ILE A 259 -5.42 1.45 -8.06
N TRP A 260 -5.84 2.23 -9.04
CA TRP A 260 -6.58 1.78 -10.20
C TRP A 260 -5.70 0.92 -11.11
N GLY A 261 -6.19 -0.26 -11.50
CA GLY A 261 -5.40 -1.25 -12.25
C GLY A 261 -6.06 -2.63 -12.35
N HIS A 262 -7.07 -2.90 -11.52
CA HIS A 262 -7.87 -4.12 -11.56
C HIS A 262 -9.31 -3.76 -11.96
N LEU A 263 -9.61 -3.92 -13.26
CA LEU A 263 -10.84 -3.49 -13.94
C LEU A 263 -12.15 -4.06 -13.36
N GLU A 264 -12.10 -5.03 -12.45
CA GLU A 264 -13.28 -5.76 -11.98
C GLU A 264 -14.07 -5.05 -10.86
N HIS A 265 -13.60 -3.97 -10.23
CA HIS A 265 -14.18 -3.48 -8.95
C HIS A 265 -15.15 -2.31 -9.01
N GLN A 266 -15.28 -1.64 -10.15
CA GLN A 266 -15.99 -0.34 -10.18
C GLN A 266 -17.51 -0.40 -10.31
N THR A 267 -18.12 -1.58 -10.47
CA THR A 267 -19.58 -1.62 -10.48
C THR A 267 -20.13 -1.30 -9.09
N ARG A 268 -21.22 -0.52 -9.02
CA ARG A 268 -21.91 -0.22 -7.75
C ARG A 268 -22.25 -1.47 -6.95
N GLN A 269 -22.54 -2.57 -7.64
CA GLN A 269 -22.82 -3.86 -7.01
C GLN A 269 -21.58 -4.46 -6.34
N ASN A 270 -20.39 -4.34 -6.97
CA ASN A 270 -19.14 -4.79 -6.37
C ASN A 270 -18.79 -3.94 -5.14
N MET A 271 -18.94 -2.62 -5.21
CA MET A 271 -18.65 -1.74 -4.06
C MET A 271 -19.46 -2.10 -2.81
N LEU A 272 -20.72 -2.54 -2.95
CA LEU A 272 -21.55 -2.94 -1.80
C LEU A 272 -21.09 -4.23 -1.12
N ILE A 273 -20.44 -5.14 -1.85
CA ILE A 273 -19.92 -6.41 -1.31
C ILE A 273 -18.44 -6.31 -0.93
N THR A 274 -17.76 -5.25 -1.36
CA THR A 274 -16.40 -4.91 -0.95
C THR A 274 -16.41 -4.32 0.48
N PRO A 275 -15.54 -4.80 1.39
CA PRO A 275 -15.33 -4.16 2.69
C PRO A 275 -14.98 -2.68 2.50
N TYR A 276 -15.60 -1.76 3.21
CA TYR A 276 -15.35 -0.32 3.14
C TYR A 276 -13.92 0.05 3.55
N LEU A 277 -13.33 -0.60 4.55
CA LEU A 277 -11.91 -0.43 4.87
C LEU A 277 -11.25 -1.77 5.21
N THR A 278 -9.93 -1.83 5.03
CA THR A 278 -9.05 -2.92 5.49
C THR A 278 -7.79 -2.33 6.12
N TYR A 279 -7.17 -3.06 7.05
CA TYR A 279 -5.86 -2.69 7.58
C TYR A 279 -4.75 -3.21 6.68
N LYS A 280 -3.64 -2.47 6.61
CA LYS A 280 -2.46 -2.82 5.80
C LYS A 280 -1.18 -2.63 6.58
N HIS A 281 -0.12 -3.28 6.12
CA HIS A 281 1.22 -3.10 6.70
C HIS A 281 2.04 -1.99 6.03
N GLU A 282 1.68 -1.65 4.80
CA GLU A 282 2.33 -0.63 3.98
C GLU A 282 1.36 -0.05 2.95
N VAL A 283 1.66 1.16 2.51
CA VAL A 283 0.92 1.88 1.46
C VAL A 283 1.91 2.62 0.60
N ILE A 284 1.53 2.89 -0.65
CA ILE A 284 2.32 3.84 -1.46
C ILE A 284 2.05 5.27 -0.99
N GLN A 285 3.03 6.16 -1.18
CA GLN A 285 2.85 7.57 -0.81
C GLN A 285 1.70 8.23 -1.60
N SER A 286 1.58 7.96 -2.90
CA SER A 286 0.61 8.68 -3.73
C SER A 286 -0.83 8.31 -3.36
N GLY A 287 -1.63 9.33 -3.05
CA GLY A 287 -2.99 9.23 -2.52
C GLY A 287 -3.08 8.98 -1.02
N ALA A 288 -1.97 8.76 -0.31
CA ALA A 288 -2.02 8.52 1.14
C ALA A 288 -2.21 9.81 1.94
N MET A 289 -3.22 9.82 2.81
CA MET A 289 -3.44 10.85 3.83
C MET A 289 -2.66 10.52 5.10
N HIS A 290 -1.81 11.46 5.51
CA HIS A 290 -0.93 11.40 6.67
C HIS A 290 -1.53 12.23 7.80
N ARG A 291 -1.71 11.62 8.97
CA ARG A 291 -2.08 12.38 10.17
C ARG A 291 -0.86 13.20 10.63
N LEU A 292 -1.00 14.53 10.65
CA LEU A 292 0.14 15.44 10.87
C LEU A 292 0.75 15.29 12.26
N ASP A 293 -0.06 15.09 13.31
CA ASP A 293 0.44 14.86 14.67
C ASP A 293 1.33 13.61 14.72
N ILE A 294 0.91 12.53 14.06
CA ILE A 294 1.66 11.27 14.01
C ILE A 294 2.93 11.45 13.18
N LEU A 295 2.82 12.06 11.99
CA LEU A 295 3.97 12.36 11.12
C LEU A 295 5.05 13.14 11.88
N LYS A 296 4.65 14.17 12.63
CA LYS A 296 5.55 14.94 13.49
C LYS A 296 6.12 14.12 14.63
N GLN A 297 5.28 13.37 15.34
CA GLN A 297 5.69 12.57 16.51
C GLN A 297 6.72 11.50 16.16
N ILE A 298 6.62 10.89 14.97
CA ILE A 298 7.54 9.83 14.53
C ILE A 298 8.73 10.35 13.71
N GLY A 299 8.88 11.68 13.59
CA GLY A 299 10.05 12.34 13.03
C GLY A 299 10.02 12.60 11.52
N GLY A 300 8.86 12.60 10.87
CA GLY A 300 8.74 12.85 9.43
C GLY A 300 9.12 11.65 8.57
N TYR A 301 9.26 11.85 7.26
CA TYR A 301 9.92 10.95 6.33
C TYR A 301 11.45 10.96 6.55
N ASN A 302 12.10 9.83 6.30
CA ASN A 302 13.55 9.75 6.33
C ASN A 302 14.15 10.49 5.11
N GLU A 303 14.80 11.63 5.35
CA GLU A 303 15.35 12.50 4.30
C GLU A 303 16.58 11.91 3.60
N ASP A 304 17.23 10.90 4.20
CA ASP A 304 18.32 10.15 3.58
C ASP A 304 17.82 9.28 2.41
N LEU A 305 16.54 8.90 2.43
CA LEU A 305 15.92 8.15 1.35
C LEU A 305 15.41 9.12 0.27
N PHE A 306 16.24 9.36 -0.75
CA PHE A 306 15.96 10.32 -1.80
C PHE A 306 14.64 10.03 -2.56
N ILE A 307 14.55 8.86 -3.21
CA ILE A 307 13.37 8.37 -3.93
C ILE A 307 13.25 6.84 -3.77
N ASP A 308 12.06 6.28 -4.03
CA ASP A 308 11.72 4.86 -3.89
C ASP A 308 11.91 4.31 -2.45
N PHE A 309 11.00 3.43 -2.02
CA PHE A 309 10.99 2.78 -0.68
C PHE A 309 10.80 3.74 0.52
N VAL A 310 10.69 5.05 0.27
CA VAL A 310 10.45 6.11 1.26
C VAL A 310 9.15 5.91 2.05
N ASP A 311 8.12 5.43 1.37
CA ASP A 311 6.78 5.16 1.88
C ASP A 311 6.70 3.88 2.68
N PHE A 312 7.44 2.85 2.28
CA PHE A 312 7.49 1.57 2.97
C PHE A 312 8.26 1.71 4.29
N GLU A 313 9.36 2.47 4.29
CA GLU A 313 10.08 2.84 5.50
C GLU A 313 9.20 3.65 6.46
N TYR A 314 8.47 4.64 5.95
CA TYR A 314 7.56 5.45 6.76
C TYR A 314 6.41 4.61 7.33
N SER A 315 5.79 3.75 6.52
CA SER A 315 4.73 2.82 6.94
C SER A 315 5.20 1.90 8.06
N PHE A 316 6.42 1.38 7.94
CA PHE A 316 7.04 0.59 9.02
C PHE A 316 7.16 1.39 10.31
N ARG A 317 7.63 2.65 10.27
CA ARG A 317 7.75 3.48 11.48
C ARG A 317 6.38 3.83 12.09
N VAL A 318 5.36 4.08 11.28
CA VAL A 318 3.98 4.28 11.74
C VAL A 318 3.51 3.07 12.54
N ARG A 319 3.66 1.85 11.99
CA ARG A 319 3.29 0.61 12.69
C ARG A 319 4.11 0.37 13.95
N LYS A 320 5.43 0.58 13.87
CA LYS A 320 6.34 0.39 14.99
C LYS A 320 6.00 1.32 16.16
N ALA A 321 5.47 2.52 15.88
CA ALA A 321 4.99 3.45 16.88
C ALA A 321 3.58 3.09 17.45
N GLY A 322 2.97 1.99 17.00
CA GLY A 322 1.67 1.50 17.48
C GLY A 322 0.46 2.08 16.75
N TYR A 323 0.67 2.74 15.61
CA TYR A 323 -0.40 3.30 14.78
C TYR A 323 -0.81 2.35 13.66
N SER A 324 -2.06 2.46 13.25
CA SER A 324 -2.65 1.66 12.19
C SER A 324 -2.57 2.37 10.84
N ILE A 325 -2.57 1.55 9.80
CA ILE A 325 -2.60 1.99 8.41
C ILE A 325 -3.81 1.31 7.76
N ILE A 326 -4.64 2.08 7.06
CA ILE A 326 -5.86 1.58 6.44
C ILE A 326 -5.96 1.92 4.96
N TYR A 327 -6.59 1.02 4.21
CA TYR A 327 -7.14 1.29 2.89
C TYR A 327 -8.64 1.53 2.99
N LEU A 328 -9.15 2.56 2.30
CA LEU A 328 -10.58 2.70 2.04
C LEU A 328 -10.90 1.99 0.72
N ASN A 329 -11.41 0.76 0.80
CA ASN A 329 -11.38 -0.12 -0.38
C ASN A 329 -12.36 0.27 -1.50
N ARG A 330 -13.25 1.25 -1.25
CA ARG A 330 -14.22 1.79 -2.21
C ARG A 330 -13.75 3.11 -2.83
N VAL A 331 -12.54 3.53 -2.50
CA VAL A 331 -11.92 4.76 -2.97
C VAL A 331 -10.76 4.38 -3.89
N TYR A 332 -10.64 5.07 -5.03
CA TYR A 332 -9.65 4.75 -6.04
C TYR A 332 -8.83 5.98 -6.45
N LEU A 333 -7.57 5.74 -6.79
CA LEU A 333 -6.66 6.69 -7.40
C LEU A 333 -6.18 6.12 -8.73
N ASP A 334 -6.28 6.90 -9.79
CA ASP A 334 -5.65 6.59 -11.07
C ASP A 334 -4.19 7.07 -11.04
N HIS A 335 -3.24 6.18 -11.25
CA HIS A 335 -1.81 6.47 -11.14
C HIS A 335 -1.03 5.75 -12.25
N GLN A 336 -0.17 6.49 -12.95
CA GLN A 336 0.71 5.97 -14.00
C GLN A 336 0.02 5.32 -15.22
N THR A 337 -1.24 5.69 -15.53
CA THR A 337 -1.99 5.10 -16.67
C THR A 337 -1.69 5.73 -18.03
N GLU A 338 -1.03 6.89 -18.07
CA GLU A 338 -0.68 7.59 -19.33
C GLU A 338 0.68 7.17 -19.90
N ASP A 339 1.36 6.23 -19.23
CA ASP A 339 2.68 5.73 -19.59
C ASP A 339 2.58 4.60 -20.64
N GLU A 340 2.87 4.90 -21.90
CA GLU A 340 2.92 3.91 -23.00
C GLU A 340 4.24 3.11 -22.94
N TYR A 341 4.23 1.99 -22.23
CA TYR A 341 5.34 1.02 -22.24
C TYR A 341 4.90 -0.35 -22.73
N GLU A 342 5.79 -1.05 -23.45
CA GLU A 342 5.60 -2.48 -23.70
C GLU A 342 5.68 -3.23 -22.37
N GLY A 343 4.64 -3.98 -22.05
CA GLY A 343 4.57 -4.74 -20.83
C GLY A 343 3.98 -6.13 -20.99
N PHE A 344 4.34 -7.03 -20.08
CA PHE A 344 3.77 -8.36 -20.01
C PHE A 344 3.68 -8.82 -18.56
N PHE A 345 2.72 -9.70 -18.28
CA PHE A 345 2.58 -10.30 -16.95
C PHE A 345 3.51 -11.50 -16.80
N CYS A 346 4.41 -11.45 -15.82
CA CYS A 346 5.24 -12.57 -15.41
C CYS A 346 4.73 -13.12 -14.07
N LYS A 347 4.36 -14.40 -14.02
CA LYS A 347 3.81 -15.03 -12.79
C LYS A 347 4.70 -14.84 -11.55
N SER A 348 6.02 -14.83 -11.72
CA SER A 348 6.97 -14.70 -10.62
C SER A 348 7.44 -13.27 -10.35
N ALA A 349 7.12 -12.30 -11.21
CA ALA A 349 7.63 -10.92 -11.11
C ALA A 349 6.53 -9.84 -11.24
N GLY A 350 5.28 -10.26 -11.41
CA GLY A 350 4.14 -9.38 -11.67
C GLY A 350 4.19 -8.77 -13.07
N PHE A 351 3.57 -7.61 -13.23
CA PHE A 351 3.62 -6.85 -14.49
C PHE A 351 5.03 -6.25 -14.68
N ILE A 352 5.63 -6.55 -15.82
CA ILE A 352 6.92 -6.05 -16.25
C ILE A 352 6.68 -4.97 -17.29
N LEU A 353 7.31 -3.81 -17.11
CA LEU A 353 7.31 -2.72 -18.08
C LEU A 353 8.74 -2.56 -18.59
N LYS A 354 8.98 -3.00 -19.83
CA LYS A 354 10.32 -3.03 -20.42
C LYS A 354 10.79 -1.59 -20.68
N GLY A 355 12.02 -1.28 -20.27
CA GLY A 355 12.64 0.04 -20.51
C GLY A 355 12.02 1.21 -19.73
N LYS A 356 11.07 1.00 -18.81
CA LYS A 356 10.47 2.07 -18.00
C LYS A 356 11.41 2.59 -16.91
N VAL A 357 12.20 1.72 -16.31
CA VAL A 357 12.96 2.01 -15.08
C VAL A 357 14.44 2.07 -15.39
N SER A 358 15.07 3.22 -15.11
CA SER A 358 16.51 3.42 -15.32
C SER A 358 17.35 2.63 -14.30
N LEU A 359 18.61 2.36 -14.64
CA LEU A 359 19.58 1.78 -13.69
C LEU A 359 19.70 2.61 -12.42
N THR A 360 19.68 3.94 -12.55
CA THR A 360 19.71 4.86 -11.40
C THR A 360 18.51 4.65 -10.48
N ARG A 361 17.32 4.44 -11.05
CA ARG A 361 16.12 4.17 -10.25
C ARG A 361 16.21 2.79 -9.55
N TYR A 362 16.72 1.78 -10.24
CA TYR A 362 17.00 0.48 -9.60
C TYR A 362 18.05 0.57 -8.49
N TYR A 363 19.10 1.38 -8.66
CA TYR A 363 20.08 1.68 -7.62
C TYR A 363 19.41 2.27 -6.37
N TYR A 364 18.59 3.33 -6.52
CA TYR A 364 17.93 3.95 -5.37
C TYR A 364 17.01 2.98 -4.66
N HIS A 365 16.15 2.28 -5.40
CA HIS A 365 15.25 1.28 -4.84
C HIS A 365 16.05 0.22 -4.07
N PHE A 366 17.15 -0.28 -4.64
CA PHE A 366 17.96 -1.31 -3.99
C PHE A 366 18.70 -0.79 -2.75
N ARG A 367 19.42 0.32 -2.88
CA ARG A 367 20.17 0.95 -1.78
C ARG A 367 19.23 1.23 -0.61
N ASN A 368 18.06 1.79 -0.88
CA ASN A 368 17.12 2.20 0.15
C ASN A 368 16.48 1.01 0.87
N PHE A 369 16.02 -0.03 0.16
CA PHE A 369 15.50 -1.22 0.86
C PHE A 369 16.63 -1.93 1.62
N TYR A 370 17.86 -1.97 1.09
CA TYR A 370 18.99 -2.62 1.76
C TYR A 370 19.36 -1.88 3.04
N TYR A 371 19.47 -0.54 2.97
CA TYR A 371 19.61 0.34 4.14
C TYR A 371 18.51 0.06 5.18
N CYS A 372 17.26 -0.06 4.75
CA CYS A 372 16.15 -0.39 5.65
C CYS A 372 16.28 -1.80 6.24
N ALA A 373 16.74 -2.78 5.46
CA ALA A 373 16.93 -4.15 5.91
C ALA A 373 18.01 -4.25 7.00
N ILE A 374 19.16 -3.60 6.82
CA ILE A 374 20.26 -3.62 7.80
C ILE A 374 19.89 -2.88 9.10
N ASN A 375 19.14 -1.77 9.01
CA ASN A 375 18.81 -0.95 10.17
C ASN A 375 17.55 -1.45 10.90
N PHE A 376 16.57 -2.00 10.18
CA PHE A 376 15.24 -2.27 10.73
C PHE A 376 14.76 -3.72 10.56
N GLY A 377 15.38 -4.51 9.68
CA GLY A 377 14.91 -5.87 9.36
C GLY A 377 14.90 -6.83 10.55
N TYR A 378 15.74 -6.62 11.57
CA TYR A 378 15.71 -7.44 12.80
C TYR A 378 14.64 -6.99 13.79
N GLN A 379 14.06 -5.80 13.60
CA GLN A 379 13.11 -5.19 14.54
C GLN A 379 11.66 -5.56 14.23
N ASP A 380 11.34 -5.84 12.97
CA ASP A 380 10.01 -6.28 12.54
C ASP A 380 10.12 -7.35 11.46
N ALA A 381 9.59 -8.53 11.77
CA ALA A 381 9.71 -9.70 10.92
C ALA A 381 8.94 -9.55 9.60
N ILE A 382 7.90 -8.70 9.60
CA ILE A 382 7.10 -8.35 8.42
C ILE A 382 7.91 -7.42 7.53
N PHE A 383 8.47 -6.34 8.08
CA PHE A 383 9.27 -5.41 7.31
C PHE A 383 10.56 -6.03 6.74
N ALA A 384 11.22 -6.92 7.49
CA ALA A 384 12.34 -7.72 6.99
C ALA A 384 12.00 -8.44 5.68
N GLU A 385 10.75 -8.89 5.59
CA GLU A 385 10.27 -9.65 4.47
C GLU A 385 9.89 -8.75 3.30
N VAL A 386 9.26 -7.60 3.56
CA VAL A 386 9.06 -6.55 2.55
C VAL A 386 10.38 -6.22 1.85
N CYS A 387 11.46 -6.04 2.61
CA CYS A 387 12.79 -5.80 2.05
C CYS A 387 13.30 -6.98 1.18
N LYS A 388 13.07 -8.22 1.63
CA LYS A 388 13.46 -9.41 0.86
C LYS A 388 12.67 -9.53 -0.45
N ASP A 389 11.37 -9.25 -0.42
CA ASP A 389 10.51 -9.29 -1.60
C ASP A 389 10.85 -8.19 -2.59
N ALA A 390 11.17 -7.00 -2.08
CA ALA A 390 11.71 -5.92 -2.90
C ALA A 390 12.98 -6.37 -3.62
N LYS A 391 13.94 -7.01 -2.91
CA LYS A 391 15.17 -7.56 -3.51
C LYS A 391 14.86 -8.54 -4.65
N GLU A 392 14.05 -9.55 -4.40
CA GLU A 392 13.73 -10.58 -5.40
C GLU A 392 13.01 -9.99 -6.62
N ARG A 393 12.04 -9.10 -6.39
CA ARG A 393 11.27 -8.45 -7.45
C ARG A 393 12.12 -7.55 -8.31
N ILE A 394 13.00 -6.74 -7.71
CA ILE A 394 13.90 -5.83 -8.43
C ILE A 394 14.86 -6.63 -9.31
N ILE A 395 15.52 -7.65 -8.76
CA ILE A 395 16.48 -8.47 -9.53
C ILE A 395 15.76 -9.14 -10.72
N ARG A 396 14.56 -9.70 -10.50
CA ARG A 396 13.76 -10.29 -11.58
C ARG A 396 13.40 -9.25 -12.65
N LYS A 397 13.02 -8.03 -12.26
CA LYS A 397 12.70 -6.94 -13.20
C LYS A 397 13.92 -6.49 -13.99
N MET A 398 15.06 -6.29 -13.33
CA MET A 398 16.31 -5.85 -13.98
C MET A 398 16.80 -6.85 -15.05
N ARG A 399 16.59 -8.15 -14.85
CA ARG A 399 16.97 -9.22 -15.82
C ARG A 399 16.30 -9.10 -17.19
N PHE A 400 15.21 -8.34 -17.30
CA PHE A 400 14.55 -8.12 -18.59
C PHE A 400 15.19 -6.99 -19.41
N ASP A 401 15.88 -6.05 -18.74
CA ASP A 401 16.42 -4.85 -19.37
C ASP A 401 17.97 -4.82 -19.38
N PHE A 402 18.63 -5.59 -18.49
CA PHE A 402 20.08 -5.47 -18.26
C PHE A 402 20.79 -6.82 -18.14
N SER A 403 22.10 -6.81 -18.43
CA SER A 403 22.96 -7.99 -18.28
C SER A 403 23.24 -8.31 -16.80
N GLU A 404 23.47 -9.58 -16.48
CA GLU A 404 23.84 -10.00 -15.11
C GLU A 404 25.07 -9.25 -14.56
N GLU A 405 26.06 -8.94 -15.41
CA GLU A 405 27.21 -8.13 -15.01
C GLU A 405 26.80 -6.72 -14.56
N THR A 406 25.94 -6.06 -15.33
CA THR A 406 25.42 -4.72 -15.02
C THR A 406 24.62 -4.74 -13.72
N ILE A 407 23.75 -5.75 -13.56
CA ILE A 407 22.95 -5.94 -12.35
C ILE A 407 23.87 -6.06 -11.15
N ASN A 408 24.77 -7.06 -11.14
CA ASN A 408 25.66 -7.32 -10.01
C ASN A 408 26.50 -6.09 -9.64
N ARG A 409 26.96 -5.32 -10.63
CA ARG A 409 27.73 -4.10 -10.39
C ARG A 409 26.89 -3.02 -9.69
N VAL A 410 25.70 -2.72 -10.21
CA VAL A 410 24.82 -1.70 -9.62
C VAL A 410 24.40 -2.09 -8.20
N LEU A 411 24.09 -3.38 -7.98
CA LEU A 411 23.73 -3.87 -6.66
C LEU A 411 24.90 -3.78 -5.67
N ALA A 412 26.12 -4.12 -6.07
CA ALA A 412 27.29 -4.01 -5.20
C ALA A 412 27.58 -2.56 -4.78
N ILE A 413 27.40 -1.60 -5.71
CA ILE A 413 27.53 -0.17 -5.39
C ILE A 413 26.44 0.25 -4.40
N ALA A 414 25.20 -0.17 -4.63
CA ALA A 414 24.07 0.12 -3.75
C ALA A 414 24.24 -0.47 -2.34
N GLU A 415 24.70 -1.71 -2.20
CA GLU A 415 25.00 -2.35 -0.91
C GLU A 415 26.07 -1.57 -0.15
N ARG A 416 27.20 -1.31 -0.82
CA ARG A 416 28.32 -0.57 -0.24
C ARG A 416 27.90 0.83 0.23
N ASP A 417 27.15 1.56 -0.60
CA ASP A 417 26.71 2.91 -0.26
C ASP A 417 25.73 2.91 0.93
N ALA A 418 24.84 1.93 1.02
CA ALA A 418 23.96 1.76 2.18
C ALA A 418 24.73 1.41 3.46
N GLU A 419 25.74 0.54 3.38
CA GLU A 419 26.57 0.14 4.54
C GLU A 419 27.46 1.27 5.05
N GLU A 420 27.99 2.09 4.14
CA GLU A 420 28.83 3.24 4.48
C GLU A 420 28.00 4.51 4.80
N GLY A 421 26.67 4.44 4.75
CA GLY A 421 25.78 5.57 5.03
C GLY A 421 25.82 6.68 3.97
N ARG A 422 26.26 6.37 2.74
CA ARG A 422 26.20 7.28 1.58
C ARG A 422 24.78 7.32 1.00
N MET A 423 23.93 8.08 1.68
CA MET A 423 22.52 8.25 1.33
C MET A 423 22.26 9.59 0.61
N GLY A 424 21.00 9.90 0.31
CA GLY A 424 20.62 11.07 -0.47
C GLY A 424 20.79 10.89 -1.99
N GLU A 425 20.83 11.99 -2.74
CA GLU A 425 20.98 11.99 -4.20
C GLU A 425 22.37 11.49 -4.64
N VAL A 426 22.42 10.63 -5.66
CA VAL A 426 23.64 10.25 -6.37
C VAL A 426 23.82 11.13 -7.61
N LEU A 427 24.94 11.85 -7.68
CA LEU A 427 25.25 12.77 -8.77
C LEU A 427 25.97 12.09 -9.95
N ASP A 428 26.67 10.98 -9.72
CA ASP A 428 27.28 10.17 -10.78
C ASP A 428 26.42 8.94 -11.08
N THR A 429 25.76 8.98 -12.23
CA THR A 429 24.90 7.91 -12.74
C THR A 429 25.48 7.25 -13.98
N SER A 430 26.78 7.44 -14.25
CA SER A 430 27.39 6.89 -15.46
C SER A 430 27.44 5.36 -15.42
N TRP A 431 27.35 4.74 -14.23
CA TRP A 431 27.42 3.28 -13.95
C TRP A 431 28.57 2.55 -14.69
N ASN A 432 29.48 3.33 -15.27
CA ASN A 432 30.58 2.97 -16.15
C ASN A 432 31.86 3.14 -15.35
N ILE A 433 32.68 2.09 -15.33
CA ILE A 433 34.10 2.16 -15.02
C ILE A 433 34.81 1.40 -16.13
#